data_AF-A0A661WNA3-F1
#
_entry.id   AF-A0A661WNA3-F1
#
_cell.length_a   1.000
_cell.length_b   1.000
_cell.length_c   1.000
_cell.angle_alpha   90.00
_cell.angle_beta   90.00
_cell.angle_gamma   90.00
#
_symmetry.space_group_name_H-M   'P 1'
#
loop_
_entity.id
_entity.type
_entity.pdbx_description
1 polymer ?
#
loop_
_entity_poly.entity_id
_entity_poly.type
_entity_poly.pdbx_seq_one_letter_code
_entity_poly.pdbx_strand_id
1 'polypeptide(L)'
;MIKNFYKPDSVNDAVKFLKNNILATPIAGGTFLSLHASKKITSLVDLSSLNLDYIKKKSDSLVIGATTTFAQIADSKLFSPLTEITGNTATEPLRNMITAGGNVMIPLRWSDLPLV
;
A
#
# COMPACT_ATOMS: atom_id res chain seq x y z
N MET A 1 -4.66 -21.24 -3.93
CA MET A 1 -3.31 -21.08 -4.50
C MET A 1 -3.39 -19.99 -5.55
N ILE A 2 -2.44 -19.05 -5.56
CA ILE A 2 -2.40 -17.98 -6.56
C ILE A 2 -2.14 -18.60 -7.92
N LYS A 3 -2.98 -18.24 -8.91
CA LYS A 3 -2.90 -18.73 -10.28
C LYS A 3 -2.40 -17.67 -11.25
N ASN A 4 -2.77 -16.41 -11.00
CA ASN A 4 -2.44 -15.29 -11.87
C ASN A 4 -1.78 -14.16 -11.09
N PHE A 5 -0.82 -13.51 -11.72
CA PHE A 5 -0.24 -12.25 -11.27
C PHE A 5 -0.44 -11.23 -12.39
N TYR A 6 -1.35 -10.29 -12.17
CA TYR A 6 -1.75 -9.30 -13.16
C TYR A 6 -1.06 -7.97 -12.86
N LYS A 7 -0.46 -7.37 -13.88
CA LYS A 7 0.24 -6.10 -13.79
C LYS A 7 -0.46 -5.08 -14.70
N PRO A 8 -1.34 -4.23 -14.16
CA PRO A 8 -2.10 -3.23 -14.92
C PRO A 8 -1.21 -2.07 -15.40
N ASP A 9 -1.55 -1.49 -16.55
CA ASP A 9 -0.89 -0.30 -17.10
C ASP A 9 -1.45 1.01 -16.52
N SER A 10 -2.63 0.95 -15.89
CA SER A 10 -3.28 2.11 -15.29
C SER A 10 -4.11 1.75 -14.06
N VAL A 11 -4.41 2.74 -13.21
CA VAL A 11 -5.33 2.59 -12.06
C VAL A 11 -6.71 2.14 -12.53
N ASN A 12 -7.18 2.65 -13.67
CA ASN A 12 -8.48 2.28 -14.23
C ASN A 12 -8.51 0.80 -14.63
N ASP A 13 -7.44 0.29 -15.22
CA ASP A 13 -7.33 -1.12 -15.60
C ASP A 13 -7.25 -2.02 -14.36
N ALA A 14 -6.50 -1.60 -13.34
CA ALA A 14 -6.46 -2.29 -12.05
C ALA A 14 -7.87 -2.41 -11.45
N VAL A 15 -8.61 -1.30 -11.39
CA VAL A 15 -9.98 -1.25 -10.85
C VAL A 15 -10.92 -2.11 -11.69
N LYS A 16 -10.85 -2.03 -13.02
CA LYS A 16 -11.69 -2.84 -13.92
C LYS A 16 -11.42 -4.33 -13.74
N PHE A 17 -10.16 -4.72 -13.64
CA PHE A 17 -9.78 -6.11 -13.40
C PHE A 17 -10.29 -6.61 -12.05
N LEU A 18 -10.09 -5.84 -10.97
CA LEU A 18 -10.56 -6.20 -9.63
C LEU A 18 -12.08 -6.33 -9.56
N LYS A 19 -12.84 -5.44 -10.22
CA LYS A 19 -14.31 -5.53 -10.29
C LYS A 19 -14.80 -6.78 -11.00
N ASN A 20 -14.10 -7.21 -12.05
CA ASN A 20 -14.49 -8.38 -12.84
C ASN A 20 -13.98 -9.71 -12.26
N ASN A 21 -13.11 -9.67 -11.25
CA ASN A 21 -12.48 -10.85 -10.66
C ASN A 21 -12.60 -10.81 -9.13
N ILE A 22 -13.69 -11.34 -8.58
CA ILE A 22 -13.99 -11.27 -7.13
C ILE A 22 -12.94 -11.95 -6.23
N LEU A 23 -12.16 -12.88 -6.77
CA LEU A 23 -11.06 -13.57 -6.07
C LEU A 23 -9.69 -12.95 -6.36
N ALA A 24 -9.64 -11.81 -7.04
CA ALA A 24 -8.45 -11.02 -7.21
C ALA A 24 -8.25 -10.08 -6.01
N THR A 25 -7.00 -9.82 -5.65
CA THR A 25 -6.64 -8.93 -4.54
C THR A 25 -5.51 -8.02 -4.98
N PRO A 26 -5.60 -6.69 -4.74
CA PRO A 26 -4.49 -5.79 -5.01
C PRO A 26 -3.30 -6.11 -4.09
N ILE A 27 -2.09 -6.01 -4.63
CA ILE A 27 -0.85 -6.14 -3.88
C ILE A 27 0.05 -4.94 -4.17
N ALA A 28 0.54 -4.33 -3.10
CA ALA A 28 1.61 -3.34 -3.14
C ALA A 28 2.85 -3.96 -2.48
N GLY A 29 3.20 -3.51 -1.27
CA GLY A 29 4.31 -4.05 -0.48
C GLY A 29 4.21 -5.52 -0.06
N GLY A 30 3.01 -6.09 -0.05
CA GLY A 30 2.77 -7.51 0.26
C GLY A 30 3.05 -7.96 1.70
N THR A 31 3.52 -7.08 2.59
CA THR A 31 3.96 -7.43 3.96
C THR A 31 2.85 -8.03 4.82
N PHE A 32 1.61 -7.58 4.64
CA PHE A 32 0.44 -8.17 5.32
C PHE A 32 -0.04 -9.45 4.61
N LEU A 33 -0.16 -9.42 3.28
CA LEU A 33 -0.68 -10.54 2.50
C LEU A 33 0.22 -11.77 2.56
N SER A 34 1.54 -11.61 2.72
CA SER A 34 2.48 -12.73 2.83
C SER A 34 2.15 -13.68 3.99
N LEU A 35 1.57 -13.16 5.07
CA LEU A 35 1.21 -13.91 6.28
C LEU A 35 -0.30 -14.17 6.39
N HIS A 36 -1.12 -13.26 5.85
CA HIS A 36 -2.57 -13.24 6.10
C HIS A 36 -3.43 -13.48 4.85
N ALA A 37 -2.83 -13.79 3.69
CA ALA A 37 -3.59 -14.05 2.48
C ALA A 37 -4.59 -15.21 2.64
N SER A 38 -5.85 -14.95 2.31
CA SER A 38 -6.87 -15.98 2.23
C SER A 38 -6.53 -17.01 1.15
N LYS A 39 -6.70 -18.31 1.46
CA LYS A 39 -6.53 -19.40 0.49
C LYS A 39 -7.47 -19.30 -0.72
N LYS A 40 -8.54 -18.50 -0.60
CA LYS A 40 -9.52 -18.22 -1.67
C LYS A 40 -8.99 -17.28 -2.75
N ILE A 41 -7.94 -16.50 -2.48
CA ILE A 41 -7.35 -15.59 -3.46
C ILE A 41 -6.77 -16.43 -4.61
N THR A 42 -7.15 -16.10 -5.84
CA THR A 42 -6.67 -16.78 -7.06
C THR A 42 -5.80 -15.88 -7.91
N SER A 43 -5.86 -14.56 -7.70
CA SER A 43 -5.12 -13.59 -8.52
C SER A 43 -4.62 -12.42 -7.70
N LEU A 44 -3.41 -11.98 -7.98
CA LEU A 44 -2.83 -10.77 -7.42
C LEU A 44 -2.79 -9.68 -8.49
N VAL A 45 -3.12 -8.45 -8.11
CA VAL A 45 -3.05 -7.27 -8.99
C VAL A 45 -1.95 -6.36 -8.46
N ASP A 46 -0.80 -6.34 -9.13
CA ASP A 46 0.39 -5.61 -8.72
C ASP A 46 0.26 -4.12 -8.98
N LEU A 47 0.28 -3.31 -7.92
CA LEU A 47 0.15 -1.86 -8.01
C LEU A 47 1.50 -1.15 -8.21
N SER A 48 2.63 -1.86 -8.15
CA SER A 48 3.98 -1.27 -8.10
C SER A 48 4.33 -0.40 -9.32
N SER A 49 3.70 -0.62 -10.46
CA SER A 49 4.00 0.10 -11.71
C SER A 49 3.00 1.21 -12.05
N LEU A 50 2.10 1.52 -11.13
CA LEU A 50 1.09 2.57 -11.33
C LEU A 50 1.58 3.97 -10.94
N ASN A 51 2.87 4.12 -10.60
CA ASN A 51 3.50 5.39 -10.19
C ASN A 51 2.71 6.10 -9.07
N LEU A 52 2.24 5.32 -8.09
CA LEU A 52 1.49 5.78 -6.92
C LEU A 52 2.43 5.98 -5.71
N ASP A 53 3.73 6.08 -5.94
CA ASP A 53 4.79 6.26 -4.95
C ASP A 53 5.26 7.72 -4.92
N TYR A 54 4.35 8.62 -4.54
CA TYR A 54 4.63 10.06 -4.53
C TYR A 54 4.17 10.74 -3.24
N ILE A 55 4.82 11.85 -2.91
CA ILE A 55 4.40 12.77 -1.85
C ILE A 55 4.33 14.17 -2.44
N LYS A 56 3.14 14.80 -2.38
CA LYS A 56 2.88 16.11 -2.96
C LYS A 56 2.32 17.05 -1.91
N LYS A 57 3.01 18.16 -1.66
CA LYS A 57 2.50 19.24 -0.81
C LYS A 57 1.50 20.09 -1.60
N LYS A 58 0.30 20.27 -1.05
CA LYS A 58 -0.71 21.25 -1.50
C LYS A 58 -0.79 22.39 -0.46
N SER A 59 -1.62 23.40 -0.71
CA SER A 59 -1.79 24.56 0.19
C SER A 59 -2.06 24.13 1.64
N ASP A 60 -3.06 23.26 1.83
CA ASP A 60 -3.58 22.88 3.16
C ASP A 60 -3.58 21.36 3.38
N SER A 61 -2.89 20.61 2.52
CA SER A 61 -2.84 19.15 2.64
C SER A 61 -1.56 18.55 2.08
N LEU A 62 -1.28 17.33 2.52
CA LEU A 62 -0.26 16.47 1.96
C LEU A 62 -0.97 15.33 1.22
N VAL A 63 -0.64 15.13 -0.05
CA VAL A 63 -1.16 14.02 -0.84
C VAL A 63 -0.09 12.95 -0.95
N ILE A 64 -0.38 11.79 -0.38
CA ILE A 64 0.52 10.63 -0.37
C ILE A 64 -0.10 9.57 -1.26
N GLY A 65 0.68 9.07 -2.20
CA GLY A 65 0.26 7.99 -3.07
C GLY A 65 0.20 6.65 -2.33
N ALA A 66 -0.71 5.77 -2.75
CA ALA A 66 -1.01 4.54 -2.03
C ALA A 66 0.18 3.56 -1.94
N THR A 67 1.12 3.61 -2.90
CA THR A 67 2.29 2.74 -2.91
C THR A 67 3.54 3.41 -2.34
N THR A 68 3.45 4.63 -1.81
CA THR A 68 4.54 5.28 -1.09
C THR A 68 4.87 4.47 0.17
N THR A 69 6.15 4.12 0.34
CA THR A 69 6.60 3.28 1.46
C THR A 69 6.75 4.08 2.74
N PHE A 70 6.73 3.40 3.89
CA PHE A 70 6.98 4.04 5.18
C PHE A 70 8.38 4.65 5.24
N ALA A 71 9.38 3.99 4.65
CA ALA A 71 10.73 4.55 4.53
C ALA A 71 10.74 5.87 3.74
N GLN A 72 10.06 5.92 2.59
CA GLN A 72 9.94 7.16 1.79
C GLN A 72 9.23 8.28 2.54
N ILE A 73 8.20 7.95 3.33
CA ILE A 73 7.47 8.94 4.14
C ILE A 73 8.36 9.49 5.26
N ALA A 74 9.07 8.62 5.97
CA ALA A 74 10.00 9.00 7.03
C ALA A 74 11.13 9.90 6.49
N ASP A 75 11.69 9.56 5.32
CA ASP A 75 12.77 10.34 4.70
C ASP A 75 12.31 11.71 4.20
N SER A 76 11.02 11.87 3.85
CA SER A 76 10.48 13.13 3.34
C SER A 76 10.56 14.28 4.34
N LYS A 77 10.45 13.98 5.65
CA LYS A 77 10.43 14.96 6.75
C LYS A 77 9.38 16.09 6.57
N LEU A 78 8.37 15.88 5.73
CA LEU A 78 7.41 16.92 5.35
C LEU A 78 6.32 17.16 6.41
N PHE A 79 6.05 16.16 7.25
CA PHE A 79 5.09 16.26 8.35
C PHE A 79 5.59 15.46 9.55
N SER A 80 5.91 16.17 10.64
CA SER A 80 6.62 15.60 11.80
C SER A 80 5.93 14.37 12.40
N PRO A 81 4.61 14.40 12.71
CA PRO A 81 3.95 13.25 13.31
C PRO A 81 4.00 12.01 12.41
N LEU A 82 3.77 12.18 11.10
CA LEU A 82 3.80 11.07 10.16
C LEU A 82 5.22 10.54 9.93
N THR A 83 6.21 11.43 9.94
CA THR A 83 7.63 11.06 9.86
C THR A 83 8.03 10.20 11.05
N GLU A 84 7.62 10.60 12.26
CA GLU A 84 7.91 9.87 13.49
C GLU A 84 7.20 8.51 13.54
N ILE A 85 5.90 8.47 13.21
CA ILE A 85 5.14 7.22 13.17
C ILE A 85 5.78 6.26 12.17
N THR A 86 5.95 6.68 10.91
CA THR A 86 6.45 5.79 9.85
C THR A 86 7.91 5.36 10.08
N GLY A 87 8.75 6.21 10.68
CA GLY A 87 10.14 5.89 11.01
C GLY A 87 10.29 4.93 12.20
N ASN A 88 9.32 4.90 13.12
CA ASN A 88 9.34 4.04 14.30
C ASN A 88 8.54 2.73 14.13
N THR A 89 7.72 2.61 13.09
CA THR A 89 6.99 1.37 12.78
C THR A 89 7.94 0.28 12.27
N ALA A 90 7.76 -0.94 12.76
CA ALA A 90 8.42 -2.16 12.27
C ALA A 90 9.96 -2.07 12.20
N THR A 91 10.59 -3.01 11.50
CA THR A 91 12.03 -2.98 11.20
C THR A 91 12.30 -2.29 9.86
N GLU A 92 13.53 -1.85 9.64
CA GLU A 92 13.93 -1.15 8.40
C GLU A 92 13.56 -1.91 7.10
N PRO A 93 13.82 -3.23 6.96
CA PRO A 93 13.41 -3.96 5.76
C PRO A 93 11.89 -3.99 5.56
N LEU A 94 11.12 -4.01 6.64
CA LEU A 94 9.67 -3.93 6.56
C LEU A 94 9.22 -2.53 6.14
N ARG A 95 9.80 -1.45 6.68
CA ARG A 95 9.45 -0.08 6.25
C ARG A 95 9.74 0.21 4.78
N ASN A 96 10.75 -0.44 4.21
CA ASN A 96 11.05 -0.39 2.78
C ASN A 96 9.97 -1.05 1.91
N MET A 97 9.10 -1.89 2.50
CA MET A 97 8.04 -2.61 1.80
C MET A 97 6.63 -2.16 2.23
N ILE A 98 6.40 -1.79 3.49
CA ILE A 98 5.10 -1.32 3.97
C ILE A 98 4.74 -0.04 3.21
N THR A 99 3.55 -0.03 2.60
CA THR A 99 3.04 1.11 1.84
C THR A 99 1.92 1.81 2.61
N ALA A 100 1.76 3.11 2.39
CA ALA A 100 0.71 3.92 3.04
C ALA A 100 -0.68 3.33 2.83
N GLY A 101 -1.06 3.08 1.58
CA GLY A 101 -2.36 2.49 1.24
C GLY A 101 -2.50 1.06 1.73
N GLY A 102 -1.40 0.28 1.71
CA GLY A 102 -1.38 -1.06 2.28
C GLY A 102 -1.68 -1.06 3.79
N ASN A 103 -1.04 -0.19 4.56
CA ASN A 103 -1.24 -0.10 6.02
C ASN A 103 -2.66 0.39 6.36
N VAL A 104 -3.12 1.44 5.68
CA VAL A 104 -4.48 1.98 5.86
C VAL A 104 -5.54 0.92 5.59
N MET A 105 -5.39 0.05 4.59
CA MET A 105 -6.38 -0.98 4.29
C MET A 105 -6.39 -2.18 5.26
N ILE A 106 -5.45 -2.26 6.20
CA ILE A 106 -5.41 -3.35 7.18
C ILE A 106 -6.50 -3.10 8.25
N PRO A 107 -7.45 -4.03 8.45
CA PRO A 107 -8.60 -3.85 9.34
C PRO A 107 -8.24 -4.06 10.83
N LEU A 108 -7.02 -3.70 11.24
CA LEU A 108 -6.56 -3.83 12.61
C LEU A 108 -6.62 -2.46 13.28
N ARG A 109 -7.24 -2.41 14.46
CA ARG A 109 -7.38 -1.16 15.24
C ARG A 109 -6.05 -0.58 15.72
N TRP A 110 -4.99 -1.38 15.65
CA TRP A 110 -3.62 -1.00 16.03
C TRP A 110 -2.72 -0.71 14.83
N SER A 111 -3.26 -0.60 13.61
CA SER A 111 -2.49 -0.15 12.45
C SER A 111 -1.97 1.28 12.70
N ASP A 112 -0.71 1.52 12.34
CA ASP A 112 -0.04 2.82 12.56
C ASP A 112 -0.75 3.98 11.83
N LEU A 113 -1.32 3.70 10.66
CA LEU A 113 -2.19 4.61 9.91
C LEU A 113 -3.63 4.08 9.96
N PRO A 114 -4.48 4.58 10.88
CA PRO A 114 -5.85 4.08 11.01
C PRO A 114 -6.71 4.46 9.80
N LEU A 115 -7.70 3.62 9.49
CA LEU A 115 -8.85 4.02 8.69
C LEU A 115 -9.61 5.09 9.49
N VAL A 116 -9.61 6.33 8.98
CA VAL A 116 -10.50 7.40 9.45
C VAL A 116 -11.94 7.12 9.07
#